data_AF-A0A4Y7QNM4-F1
#
_entry.id   AF-A0A4Y7QNM4-F1
#
_cell.length_a   1.000
_cell.length_b   1.000
_cell.length_c   1.000
_cell.angle_alpha   90.00
_cell.angle_beta   90.00
_cell.angle_gamma   90.00
#
_symmetry.space_group_name_H-M   'P 1'
#
loop_
_entity.id
_entity.type
_entity.pdbx_description
1 polymer ?
#
loop_
_entity_poly.entity_id
_entity_poly.type
_entity_poly.pdbx_seq_one_letter_code
_entity_poly.pdbx_strand_id
1 'polypeptide(L)'
;MLGSISFNQSHQSSLSHNNRENIHGNPGIDPARLHENIYFVQKDIRSVYKDVFQEAVDKYNEKQKRNDRKIDDYYDKIHKDDKTHEQRELVVAIGEGKDDSKYREAKKEALKRYAEVFQERNPNLAVYNMVLHDDEANPHLHINYVPNFESSRGLTRRVGMDRAL
;
A
#
# COMPACT_ATOMS: atom_id res chain seq x y z
N MET A 1 -10.47 -24.15 -13.22
CA MET A 1 -9.92 -22.99 -12.49
C MET A 1 -8.78 -23.54 -11.66
N LEU A 2 -7.54 -23.15 -11.95
CA LEU A 2 -6.48 -23.27 -10.95
C LEU A 2 -6.80 -22.21 -9.90
N GLY A 3 -7.44 -22.63 -8.80
CA GLY A 3 -7.90 -21.77 -7.72
C GLY A 3 -6.75 -21.30 -6.83
N SER A 4 -5.73 -20.69 -7.41
CA SER A 4 -4.62 -20.09 -6.67
C SER A 4 -4.92 -18.63 -6.35
N ILE A 5 -4.39 -18.18 -5.23
CA ILE A 5 -4.27 -16.77 -4.88
C ILE A 5 -2.80 -16.48 -4.66
N SER A 6 -2.31 -15.36 -5.21
CA SER A 6 -0.95 -14.90 -5.01
C SER A 6 -0.92 -13.60 -4.24
N PHE A 7 0.10 -13.47 -3.40
CA PHE A 7 0.41 -12.29 -2.61
C PHE A 7 1.87 -11.94 -2.89
N ASN A 8 2.13 -10.85 -3.60
CA ASN A 8 3.48 -10.37 -3.87
C ASN A 8 3.71 -9.06 -3.13
N GLN A 9 4.66 -9.04 -2.19
CA GLN A 9 4.99 -7.85 -1.41
C GLN A 9 6.33 -7.26 -1.86
N SER A 10 6.35 -5.94 -2.05
CA SER A 10 7.55 -5.15 -2.34
C SER A 10 7.62 -3.92 -1.43
N HIS A 11 8.80 -3.34 -1.28
CA HIS A 11 9.01 -2.01 -0.68
C HIS A 11 9.20 -0.92 -1.76
N GLN A 12 9.26 -1.32 -3.03
CA GLN A 12 9.19 -0.43 -4.19
C GLN A 12 7.75 -0.39 -4.68
N SER A 13 7.29 0.77 -5.13
CA SER A 13 5.98 0.95 -5.75
C SER A 13 6.05 2.01 -6.84
N SER A 14 5.10 2.00 -7.76
CA SER A 14 4.96 3.03 -8.79
C SER A 14 3.53 3.56 -8.81
N LEU A 15 3.29 4.66 -8.09
CA LEU A 15 1.98 5.31 -8.07
C LEU A 15 1.54 5.77 -9.46
N SER A 16 2.46 6.24 -10.29
CA SER A 16 2.12 6.67 -11.65
C SER A 16 1.64 5.51 -12.53
N HIS A 17 2.16 4.30 -12.30
CA HIS A 17 1.64 3.10 -12.94
C HIS A 17 0.29 2.68 -12.35
N ASN A 18 0.19 2.60 -11.02
CA ASN A 18 -1.03 2.16 -10.32
C ASN A 18 -2.22 3.08 -10.59
N ASN A 19 -1.97 4.39 -10.65
CA ASN A 19 -3.00 5.39 -10.90
C ASN A 19 -3.23 5.68 -12.38
N ARG A 20 -2.55 4.93 -13.28
CA ARG A 20 -2.61 5.11 -14.73
C ARG A 20 -2.26 6.53 -15.20
N GLU A 21 -1.44 7.24 -14.44
CA GLU A 21 -0.82 8.51 -14.84
C GLU A 21 0.25 8.28 -15.92
N ASN A 22 0.83 7.07 -15.99
CA ASN A 22 1.71 6.63 -17.06
C ASN A 22 1.34 5.22 -17.53
N ILE A 23 0.82 5.13 -18.76
CA ILE A 23 0.43 3.87 -19.41
C ILE A 23 1.45 3.37 -20.44
N HIS A 24 2.50 4.13 -20.74
CA HIS A 24 3.46 3.80 -21.81
C HIS A 24 4.55 2.82 -21.39
N GLY A 25 4.73 2.61 -20.08
CA GLY A 25 5.78 1.74 -19.54
C GLY A 25 5.44 0.25 -19.46
N ASN A 26 4.16 -0.13 -19.69
CA ASN A 26 3.71 -1.52 -19.61
C ASN A 26 2.87 -1.87 -20.87
N PRO A 27 3.41 -2.67 -21.81
CA PRO A 27 2.69 -3.06 -23.02
C PRO A 27 1.50 -4.00 -22.76
N GLY A 28 1.35 -4.51 -21.54
CA GLY A 28 0.23 -5.36 -21.12
C GLY A 28 -1.05 -4.59 -20.75
N ILE A 29 -1.00 -3.26 -20.69
CA ILE A 29 -2.17 -2.42 -20.44
C ILE A 29 -3.02 -2.35 -21.72
N ASP A 30 -4.30 -2.71 -21.63
CA ASP A 30 -5.30 -2.50 -22.68
C ASP A 30 -6.01 -1.14 -22.46
N PRO A 31 -5.73 -0.11 -23.29
CA PRO A 31 -6.33 1.21 -23.13
C PRO A 31 -7.85 1.20 -23.23
N ALA A 32 -8.44 0.25 -23.96
CA ALA A 32 -9.89 0.15 -24.10
C ALA A 32 -10.57 -0.25 -22.78
N ARG A 33 -9.81 -0.82 -21.84
CA ARG A 33 -10.32 -1.39 -20.57
C ARG A 33 -9.90 -0.58 -19.34
N LEU A 34 -9.26 0.58 -19.52
CA LEU A 34 -8.89 1.48 -18.41
C LEU A 34 -10.09 1.83 -17.50
N HIS A 35 -11.27 1.98 -18.10
CA HIS A 35 -12.52 2.29 -17.39
C HIS A 35 -13.03 1.14 -16.51
N GLU A 36 -12.47 -0.07 -16.64
CA GLU A 36 -12.80 -1.23 -15.81
C GLU A 36 -12.03 -1.27 -14.49
N ASN A 37 -10.98 -0.44 -14.35
CA ASN A 37 -10.20 -0.32 -13.12
C ASN A 37 -11.04 0.33 -12.00
N ILE A 38 -10.73 -0.03 -10.76
CA ILE A 38 -11.43 0.52 -9.58
C ILE A 38 -10.41 1.14 -8.64
N TYR A 39 -10.61 2.42 -8.31
CA TYR A 39 -9.76 3.21 -7.42
C TYR A 39 -10.45 3.34 -6.06
N PHE A 40 -9.97 2.62 -5.05
CA PHE A 40 -10.58 2.57 -3.72
C PHE A 40 -10.02 3.66 -2.79
N VAL A 41 -8.71 3.87 -2.83
CA VAL A 41 -8.00 4.84 -1.99
C VAL A 41 -6.92 5.51 -2.83
N GLN A 42 -6.86 6.84 -2.76
CA GLN A 42 -5.80 7.65 -3.37
C GLN A 42 -5.49 8.83 -2.44
N LYS A 43 -4.47 8.68 -1.60
CA LYS A 43 -4.04 9.68 -0.62
C LYS A 43 -2.55 9.95 -0.78
N ASP A 44 -2.14 11.17 -0.44
CA ASP A 44 -0.73 11.48 -0.25
C ASP A 44 -0.19 10.68 0.94
N ILE A 45 0.91 9.96 0.74
CA ILE A 45 1.61 9.21 1.79
C ILE A 45 2.01 10.13 2.96
N ARG A 46 2.37 11.39 2.69
CA ARG A 46 2.72 12.34 3.76
C ARG A 46 1.53 12.66 4.66
N SER A 47 0.31 12.69 4.12
CA SER A 47 -0.91 12.84 4.92
C SER A 47 -1.13 11.63 5.83
N VAL A 48 -0.91 10.42 5.31
CA VAL A 48 -0.98 9.19 6.14
C VAL A 48 0.07 9.21 7.24
N TYR A 49 1.28 9.70 6.96
CA TYR A 49 2.30 9.84 8.00
C TYR A 49 1.89 10.81 9.11
N LYS A 50 1.25 11.93 8.76
CA LYS A 50 0.72 12.88 9.75
C LYS A 50 -0.37 12.23 10.59
N ASP A 51 -1.36 11.62 9.94
CA ASP A 51 -2.52 11.02 10.61
C ASP A 51 -2.10 9.89 11.56
N VAL A 52 -1.12 9.08 11.18
CA VAL A 52 -0.71 7.90 11.95
C VAL A 52 0.35 8.24 13.01
N PHE A 53 1.33 9.10 12.72
CA PHE A 53 2.52 9.22 13.58
C PHE A 53 2.69 10.57 14.26
N GLN A 54 2.01 11.65 13.82
CA GLN A 54 2.32 13.00 14.29
C GLN A 54 2.15 13.13 15.81
N GLU A 55 1.07 12.58 16.37
CA GLU A 55 0.84 12.61 17.82
C GLU A 55 1.98 11.93 18.61
N ALA A 56 2.50 10.80 18.11
CA ALA A 56 3.61 10.09 18.74
C ALA A 56 4.91 10.89 18.62
N VAL A 57 5.14 11.53 17.46
CA VAL A 57 6.31 12.38 17.20
C VAL A 57 6.31 13.61 18.11
N ASP A 58 5.17 14.27 18.25
CA ASP A 58 5.03 15.46 19.11
C ASP A 58 5.35 15.11 20.57
N LYS A 59 4.71 14.05 21.11
CA LYS A 59 4.98 13.54 22.47
C LYS A 59 6.42 13.10 22.68
N TYR A 60 7.08 12.58 21.64
CA TYR A 60 8.48 12.22 21.70
C TYR A 60 9.37 13.47 21.77
N ASN A 61 9.10 14.46 20.93
CA ASN A 61 9.86 15.71 20.81
C ASN A 61 9.75 16.59 22.04
N GLU A 62 8.58 16.65 22.70
CA GLU A 62 8.38 17.35 23.98
C GLU A 62 9.36 16.89 25.08
N LYS A 63 9.74 15.61 25.05
CA LYS A 63 10.66 15.01 26.03
C LYS A 63 12.14 15.25 25.68
N GLN A 64 12.45 15.72 24.46
CA GLN A 64 13.84 15.91 24.02
C GLN A 64 14.38 17.28 24.43
N LYS A 65 15.41 17.30 25.28
CA LYS A 65 16.16 18.51 25.64
C LYS A 65 17.15 18.97 24.56
N ARG A 66 17.60 18.03 23.73
CA ARG A 66 18.60 18.25 22.68
C ARG A 66 17.92 18.37 21.33
N ASN A 67 18.18 19.46 20.61
CA ASN A 67 17.55 19.73 19.32
C ASN A 67 17.90 18.67 18.27
N ASP A 68 19.13 18.14 18.27
CA ASP A 68 19.57 17.09 17.32
C ASP A 68 18.85 15.74 17.51
N ARG A 69 18.12 15.56 18.62
CA ARG A 69 17.33 14.36 18.89
C ARG A 69 15.86 14.50 18.49
N LYS A 70 15.40 15.72 18.20
CA LYS A 70 14.02 15.94 17.76
C LYS A 70 13.84 15.39 16.34
N ILE A 71 12.63 14.95 16.05
CA ILE A 71 12.22 14.46 14.74
C ILE A 71 11.45 15.60 14.08
N ASP A 72 12.06 16.25 13.08
CA ASP A 72 11.44 17.37 12.38
C ASP A 72 10.44 16.88 11.31
N ASP A 73 10.88 15.94 10.46
CA ASP A 73 10.02 15.27 9.47
C ASP A 73 10.23 13.75 9.60
N TYR A 74 9.20 13.05 10.08
CA TYR A 74 9.28 11.61 10.29
C TYR A 74 9.23 10.82 8.97
N TYR A 75 8.51 11.31 7.96
CA TYR A 75 8.49 10.68 6.65
C TYR A 75 9.89 10.72 6.02
N ASP A 76 10.49 11.92 5.95
CA ASP A 76 11.82 12.09 5.37
C ASP A 76 12.88 11.28 6.11
N LYS A 77 12.75 11.17 7.44
CA LYS A 77 13.62 10.34 8.26
C LYS A 77 13.57 8.87 7.85
N ILE A 78 12.37 8.33 7.61
CA ILE A 78 12.20 6.93 7.22
C ILE A 78 12.52 6.70 5.75
N HIS A 79 12.19 7.64 4.86
CA HIS A 79 12.50 7.55 3.43
C HIS A 79 14.01 7.49 3.15
N LYS A 80 14.82 8.08 4.04
CA LYS A 80 16.30 8.01 3.99
C LYS A 80 16.87 6.77 4.67
N ASP A 81 16.05 5.96 5.34
CA ASP A 81 16.44 4.73 6.04
C ASP A 81 16.34 3.52 5.09
N ASP A 82 17.47 2.88 4.85
CA ASP A 82 17.63 1.76 3.92
C ASP A 82 17.09 0.42 4.43
N LYS A 83 16.67 0.34 5.70
CA LYS A 83 16.19 -0.88 6.35
C LYS A 83 14.70 -0.85 6.61
N THR A 84 14.20 0.29 7.08
CA THR A 84 12.80 0.40 7.51
C THR A 84 11.89 0.47 6.29
N HIS A 85 12.28 1.28 5.29
CA HIS A 85 11.49 1.70 4.12
C HIS A 85 10.12 2.28 4.48
N GLU A 86 9.79 3.40 3.86
CA GLU A 86 8.63 4.24 4.18
C GLU A 86 7.27 3.63 3.85
N GLN A 87 7.25 2.62 2.98
CA GLN A 87 6.01 2.02 2.47
C GLN A 87 6.23 0.57 2.04
N ARG A 88 5.13 -0.14 1.80
CA ARG A 88 5.10 -1.41 1.10
C ARG A 88 3.96 -1.42 0.09
N GLU A 89 4.14 -2.19 -0.97
CA GLU A 89 3.11 -2.57 -1.91
C GLU A 89 2.81 -4.05 -1.76
N LEU A 90 1.53 -4.41 -1.72
CA LEU A 90 1.04 -5.77 -1.84
C LEU A 90 0.20 -5.87 -3.11
N VAL A 91 0.62 -6.75 -4.03
CA VAL A 91 -0.16 -7.12 -5.21
C VAL A 91 -0.85 -8.45 -4.95
N VAL A 92 -2.17 -8.45 -5.04
CA VAL A 92 -3.02 -9.64 -4.86
C VAL A 92 -3.68 -10.02 -6.18
N ALA A 93 -3.51 -11.26 -6.62
CA ALA A 93 -4.16 -11.77 -7.82
C ALA A 93 -4.77 -13.15 -7.59
N ILE A 94 -5.86 -13.43 -8.30
CA ILE A 94 -6.52 -14.74 -8.27
C ILE A 94 -6.31 -15.42 -9.63
N GLY A 95 -5.83 -16.66 -9.61
CA GLY A 95 -5.49 -17.43 -10.81
C GLY A 95 -4.44 -16.74 -11.69
N GLU A 96 -4.52 -17.01 -12.99
CA GLU A 96 -3.55 -16.51 -13.99
C GLU A 96 -4.27 -15.91 -15.21
N GLY A 97 -3.54 -15.14 -16.03
CA GLY A 97 -4.10 -14.53 -17.25
C GLY A 97 -4.50 -15.52 -18.35
N LYS A 98 -4.05 -16.78 -18.26
CA LYS A 98 -4.43 -17.87 -19.18
C LYS A 98 -5.72 -18.61 -18.77
N ASP A 99 -6.32 -18.23 -17.63
CA ASP A 99 -7.60 -18.80 -17.23
C ASP A 99 -8.72 -18.42 -18.22
N ASP A 100 -9.73 -19.28 -18.30
CA ASP A 100 -10.94 -19.04 -19.09
C ASP A 100 -11.60 -17.70 -18.71
N SER A 101 -11.90 -16.87 -19.71
CA SER A 101 -12.38 -15.50 -19.56
C SER A 101 -13.69 -15.42 -18.76
N LYS A 102 -14.49 -16.48 -18.73
CA LYS A 102 -15.71 -16.54 -17.92
C LYS A 102 -15.46 -16.37 -16.41
N TYR A 103 -14.24 -16.61 -15.94
CA TYR A 103 -13.88 -16.44 -14.53
C TYR A 103 -13.43 -15.02 -14.18
N ARG A 104 -13.23 -14.14 -15.17
CA ARG A 104 -12.68 -12.81 -14.96
C ARG A 104 -13.53 -11.97 -14.01
N GLU A 105 -14.84 -11.91 -14.24
CA GLU A 105 -15.78 -11.19 -13.36
C GLU A 105 -15.77 -11.74 -11.93
N ALA A 106 -15.74 -13.07 -11.76
CA ALA A 106 -15.68 -13.67 -10.44
C ALA A 106 -14.38 -13.32 -9.69
N LYS A 107 -13.24 -13.26 -10.40
CA LYS A 107 -11.95 -12.81 -9.83
C LYS A 107 -12.01 -11.35 -9.41
N LYS A 108 -12.54 -10.48 -10.30
CA LYS A 108 -12.72 -9.04 -10.03
C LYS A 108 -13.58 -8.80 -8.79
N GLU A 109 -14.73 -9.47 -8.71
CA GLU A 109 -15.64 -9.36 -7.57
C GLU A 109 -15.02 -9.87 -6.26
N ALA A 110 -14.26 -10.97 -6.31
CA ALA A 110 -13.56 -11.48 -5.13
C ALA A 110 -12.48 -10.50 -4.63
N LEU A 111 -11.70 -9.90 -5.53
CA LEU A 111 -10.70 -8.88 -5.20
C LEU A 111 -11.34 -7.59 -4.65
N LYS A 112 -12.47 -7.17 -5.23
CA LYS A 112 -13.26 -6.02 -4.73
C LYS A 112 -13.73 -6.23 -3.30
N ARG A 113 -14.33 -7.39 -3.00
CA ARG A 113 -14.75 -7.74 -1.62
C ARG A 113 -13.57 -7.79 -0.66
N TYR A 114 -12.41 -8.28 -1.12
CA TYR A 114 -11.20 -8.28 -0.31
C TYR A 114 -10.71 -6.86 -0.01
N ALA A 115 -10.73 -5.95 -1.00
CA ALA A 115 -10.36 -4.55 -0.85
C ALA A 115 -11.25 -3.82 0.18
N GLU A 116 -12.56 -4.01 0.10
CA GLU A 116 -13.56 -3.34 0.96
C GLU A 116 -13.32 -3.59 2.47
N VAL A 117 -12.82 -4.77 2.84
CA VAL A 117 -12.57 -5.13 4.25
C VAL A 117 -11.09 -5.08 4.63
N PHE A 118 -10.19 -4.73 3.71
CA PHE A 118 -8.75 -4.86 3.93
C PHE A 118 -8.26 -3.98 5.09
N GLN A 119 -8.61 -2.69 5.09
CA GLN A 119 -8.13 -1.75 6.10
C GLN A 119 -8.66 -2.08 7.51
N GLU A 120 -9.92 -2.50 7.61
CA GLU A 120 -10.55 -2.91 8.87
C GLU A 120 -9.85 -4.14 9.46
N ARG A 121 -9.52 -5.12 8.63
CA ARG A 121 -8.84 -6.35 9.07
C ARG A 121 -7.35 -6.14 9.38
N ASN A 122 -6.76 -5.06 8.87
CA ASN A 122 -5.34 -4.77 8.99
C ASN A 122 -5.09 -3.33 9.49
N PRO A 123 -5.47 -2.99 10.74
CA PRO A 123 -5.40 -1.61 11.26
C PRO A 123 -3.97 -1.05 11.32
N ASN A 124 -2.96 -1.92 11.36
CA ASN A 124 -1.54 -1.56 11.38
C ASN A 124 -0.93 -1.39 9.98
N LEU A 125 -1.70 -1.64 8.93
CA LEU A 125 -1.30 -1.42 7.53
C LEU A 125 -2.08 -0.20 7.03
N ALA A 126 -1.57 1.00 7.29
CA ALA A 126 -2.27 2.23 6.92
C ALA A 126 -2.22 2.42 5.40
N VAL A 127 -3.33 2.12 4.72
CA VAL A 127 -3.45 2.18 3.26
C VAL A 127 -3.49 3.64 2.79
N TYR A 128 -2.61 3.98 1.85
CA TYR A 128 -2.60 5.30 1.20
C TYR A 128 -2.97 5.22 -0.29
N ASN A 129 -2.80 4.07 -0.93
CA ASN A 129 -3.25 3.87 -2.31
C ASN A 129 -3.77 2.43 -2.49
N MET A 130 -4.90 2.26 -3.17
CA MET A 130 -5.48 0.94 -3.43
C MET A 130 -6.25 0.95 -4.75
N VAL A 131 -5.78 0.15 -5.71
CA VAL A 131 -6.30 0.13 -7.08
C VAL A 131 -6.42 -1.30 -7.58
N LEU A 132 -7.59 -1.65 -8.10
CA LEU A 132 -7.80 -2.90 -8.84
C LEU A 132 -7.62 -2.60 -10.32
N HIS A 133 -6.62 -3.26 -10.92
CA HIS A 133 -6.41 -3.26 -12.36
C HIS A 133 -7.21 -4.40 -12.98
N ASP A 134 -8.09 -4.04 -13.90
CA ASP A 134 -8.82 -4.97 -14.76
C ASP A 134 -8.54 -4.70 -16.24
N ASP A 135 -7.57 -3.86 -16.56
CA ASP A 135 -7.12 -3.53 -17.92
C ASP A 135 -5.93 -4.38 -18.41
N GLU A 136 -5.37 -5.25 -17.56
CA GLU A 136 -4.26 -6.13 -17.90
C GLU A 136 -4.69 -7.60 -18.06
N ALA A 137 -3.73 -8.48 -18.34
CA ALA A 137 -3.97 -9.90 -18.62
C ALA A 137 -4.81 -10.62 -17.56
N ASN A 138 -4.63 -10.31 -16.27
CA ASN A 138 -5.41 -10.87 -15.16
C ASN A 138 -5.82 -9.75 -14.18
N PRO A 139 -7.06 -9.74 -13.65
CA PRO A 139 -7.42 -8.79 -12.60
C PRO A 139 -6.52 -8.97 -11.39
N HIS A 140 -5.98 -7.86 -10.87
CA HIS A 140 -5.14 -7.85 -9.70
C HIS A 140 -5.28 -6.54 -8.92
N LEU A 141 -5.04 -6.60 -7.61
CA LEU A 141 -5.22 -5.50 -6.69
C LEU A 141 -3.86 -5.04 -6.17
N HIS A 142 -3.52 -3.79 -6.42
CA HIS A 142 -2.41 -3.08 -5.79
C HIS A 142 -2.89 -2.45 -4.47
N ILE A 143 -2.15 -2.71 -3.39
CA ILE A 143 -2.39 -2.11 -2.08
C ILE A 143 -1.08 -1.51 -1.60
N ASN A 144 -0.98 -0.18 -1.62
CA ASN A 144 0.16 0.53 -1.05
C ASN A 144 -0.18 1.03 0.36
N TYR A 145 0.66 0.69 1.33
CA TYR A 145 0.43 0.96 2.75
C TYR A 145 1.71 1.31 3.50
N VAL A 146 1.52 1.94 4.66
CA VAL A 146 2.57 2.22 5.64
C VAL A 146 2.41 1.25 6.82
N PRO A 147 3.30 0.25 6.96
CA PRO A 147 3.22 -0.68 8.09
C PRO A 147 3.66 0.02 9.37
N ASN A 148 2.91 -0.14 10.45
CA ASN A 148 3.21 0.51 11.72
C ASN A 148 2.93 -0.37 12.93
N PHE A 149 3.58 -0.04 14.05
CA PHE A 149 3.42 -0.76 15.32
C PHE A 149 3.65 0.16 16.52
N GLU A 150 3.12 -0.25 17.67
CA GLU A 150 3.32 0.42 18.95
C GLU A 150 4.59 -0.11 19.66
N SER A 151 5.35 0.79 20.27
CA SER A 151 6.64 0.56 20.91
C SER A 151 6.66 1.13 22.33
N SER A 152 7.22 0.37 23.27
CA SER A 152 7.42 0.81 24.65
C SER A 152 8.69 1.64 24.87
N ARG A 153 9.53 1.82 23.84
CA ARG A 153 10.82 2.51 23.92
C ARG A 153 10.96 3.57 22.83
N GLY A 154 11.35 4.79 23.22
CA GLY A 154 11.57 5.89 22.29
C GLY A 154 10.28 6.42 21.71
N LEU A 155 10.21 6.53 20.38
CA LEU A 155 8.99 6.91 19.66
C LEU A 155 7.93 5.81 19.81
N THR A 156 6.76 6.15 20.33
CA THR A 156 5.75 5.14 20.72
C THR A 156 5.05 4.50 19.54
N ARG A 157 4.87 5.20 18.41
CA ARG A 157 4.34 4.60 17.18
C ARG A 157 5.34 4.73 16.05
N ARG A 158 5.70 3.62 15.42
CA ARG A 158 6.83 3.54 14.49
C ARG A 158 6.44 2.83 13.21
N VAL A 159 7.09 3.22 12.11
CA VAL A 159 7.08 2.44 10.88
C VAL A 159 7.86 1.14 11.09
N GLY A 160 7.31 0.03 10.62
CA GLY A 160 8.03 -1.25 10.55
C GLY A 160 7.12 -2.42 10.25
N MET A 161 7.58 -3.29 9.34
CA MET A 161 6.81 -4.44 8.85
C MET A 161 6.79 -5.61 9.86
N ASP A 162 7.92 -5.94 10.47
CA ASP A 162 8.09 -7.15 11.30
C ASP A 162 7.18 -7.20 12.54
N ARG A 163 6.57 -6.07 12.91
CA ARG A 163 5.68 -5.93 14.07
C ARG A 163 4.29 -5.39 13.72
N ALA A 164 4.01 -5.22 12.44
CA ALA A 164 2.73 -4.69 11.96
C ALA A 164 1.67 -5.79 11.77
N LEU A 165 2.10 -7.04 11.55
CA LEU A 165 1.22 -8.21 11.37
C LEU A 165 0.91 -8.91 12.69
#